data_AF-A0A9E1SJM9-F1
#
_entry.id   AF-A0A9E1SJM9-F1
#
_cell.length_a   1.000
_cell.length_b   1.000
_cell.length_c   1.000
_cell.angle_alpha   90.00
_cell.angle_beta   90.00
_cell.angle_gamma   90.00
#
_symmetry.space_group_name_H-M   'P 1'
#
loop_
_entity.id
_entity.type
_entity.pdbx_description
1 polymer ?
#
loop_
_entity_poly.entity_id
_entity_poly.type
_entity_poly.pdbx_seq_one_letter_code
_entity_poly.pdbx_strand_id
1 'polypeptide(L)'
;LSSVGVVAYNGYTAGAKESACKGNFRTIVKAVYENIMWCELNPTINFLWSSQQSREYDCGNLEEENYNRNLNATSEEILAKLTVNQLGNMDRIRELAAARGKETKLDSRSTLKTMTNPYTGYTVLDAASPNAYYYGDNYDMRGKVTLGKKDSSGNELGFANWKAEEEGQLFLITKCRDKVIEYEFDIY
;
A
#
# COMPACT_ATOMS: atom_id res chain seq x y z
N LEU A 1 18.39 12.96 -10.24
CA LEU A 1 18.81 12.74 -8.83
C LEU A 1 18.94 11.24 -8.58
N SER A 2 20.12 10.86 -8.10
CA SER A 2 20.58 9.49 -7.80
C SER A 2 19.59 8.64 -6.98
N SER A 3 19.75 7.33 -7.07
CA SER A 3 19.23 6.25 -6.23
C SER A 3 19.56 6.44 -4.72
N VAL A 4 19.11 7.54 -4.12
CA VAL A 4 19.37 7.84 -2.69
C VAL A 4 18.51 6.97 -1.77
N GLY A 5 17.49 6.27 -2.30
CA GLY A 5 16.59 5.44 -1.49
C GLY A 5 17.27 4.23 -0.84
N VAL A 6 17.84 3.32 -1.63
CA VAL A 6 18.28 2.00 -1.11
C VAL A 6 19.55 2.10 -0.25
N VAL A 7 20.50 2.96 -0.63
CA VAL A 7 21.78 3.12 0.10
C VAL A 7 21.58 3.87 1.42
N ALA A 8 20.64 4.83 1.49
CA ALA A 8 20.41 5.61 2.71
C ALA A 8 19.91 4.74 3.88
N TYR A 9 18.98 3.82 3.64
CA TYR A 9 18.36 3.03 4.71
C TYR A 9 19.29 1.96 5.31
N ASN A 10 20.24 1.44 4.54
CA ASN A 10 21.22 0.48 5.05
C ASN A 10 22.12 1.08 6.14
N GLY A 11 22.36 2.40 6.10
CA GLY A 11 23.11 3.13 7.13
C GLY A 11 22.29 3.54 8.35
N TYR A 12 20.97 3.30 8.39
CA TYR A 12 20.13 3.73 9.50
C TYR A 12 20.36 2.87 10.73
N THR A 13 20.40 3.53 11.90
CA THR A 13 20.32 2.83 13.19
C THR A 13 18.99 2.08 13.30
N ALA A 14 18.93 1.04 14.15
CA ALA A 14 17.70 0.28 14.36
C ALA A 14 16.51 1.18 14.75
N GLY A 15 16.74 2.20 15.59
CA GLY A 15 15.72 3.17 15.98
C GLY A 15 15.28 4.08 14.82
N ALA A 16 16.21 4.49 13.94
CA ALA A 16 15.87 5.27 12.75
C ALA A 16 15.03 4.45 11.75
N LYS A 17 15.33 3.15 11.58
CA LYS A 17 14.50 2.23 10.76
C LYS A 17 13.09 2.06 11.33
N GLU A 18 12.95 1.92 12.66
CA GLU A 18 11.66 1.86 13.34
C GLU A 18 10.84 3.13 13.13
N SER A 19 11.46 4.30 13.29
CA SER A 19 10.80 5.59 13.05
C SER A 19 10.39 5.80 11.60
N ALA A 20 11.25 5.45 10.64
CA ALA A 20 10.93 5.55 9.21
C ALA A 20 9.77 4.60 8.83
N CYS A 21 9.77 3.37 9.37
CA CYS A 21 8.68 2.42 9.17
C CYS A 21 7.33 2.97 9.65
N LYS A 22 7.29 3.53 10.87
CA LYS A 22 6.08 4.16 11.43
C LYS A 22 5.65 5.39 10.63
N GLY A 23 6.60 6.18 10.16
CA GLY A 23 6.35 7.34 9.30
C GLY A 23 5.70 6.92 7.99
N ASN A 24 6.29 5.95 7.30
CA ASN A 24 5.75 5.39 6.06
C ASN A 24 4.34 4.83 6.26
N PHE A 25 4.12 4.04 7.32
CA PHE A 25 2.80 3.49 7.64
C PHE A 25 1.73 4.59 7.78
N ARG A 26 2.01 5.65 8.53
CA ARG A 26 1.10 6.80 8.68
C ARG A 26 0.85 7.52 7.36
N THR A 27 1.86 7.66 6.52
CA THR A 27 1.72 8.25 5.19
C THR A 27 0.79 7.42 4.30
N ILE A 28 0.86 6.08 4.38
CA ILE A 28 -0.05 5.18 3.63
C ILE A 28 -1.49 5.36 4.09
N VAL A 29 -1.73 5.34 5.41
CA VAL A 29 -3.07 5.57 5.98
C VAL A 29 -3.63 6.90 5.50
N LYS A 30 -2.85 7.99 5.57
CA LYS A 30 -3.28 9.31 5.11
C LYS A 30 -3.59 9.33 3.62
N ALA A 31 -2.75 8.69 2.81
CA ALA A 31 -2.91 8.61 1.36
C ALA A 31 -4.22 7.91 0.96
N VAL A 32 -4.64 6.87 1.71
CA VAL A 32 -5.93 6.20 1.48
C VAL A 32 -7.08 7.18 1.68
N TYR A 33 -7.15 7.86 2.82
CA TYR A 33 -8.19 8.86 3.08
C TYR A 33 -8.18 10.03 2.09
N GLU A 34 -6.99 10.52 1.72
CA GLU A 34 -6.86 11.59 0.73
C GLU A 34 -7.47 11.20 -0.62
N ASN A 35 -7.29 9.96 -1.06
CA ASN A 35 -7.86 9.48 -2.33
C ASN A 35 -9.36 9.20 -2.25
N ILE A 36 -9.88 8.78 -1.09
CA ILE A 36 -11.32 8.68 -0.83
C ILE A 36 -11.95 10.06 -0.94
N MET A 37 -11.47 11.01 -0.15
CA MET A 37 -11.91 12.41 -0.17
C MET A 37 -11.74 13.05 -1.56
N TRP A 38 -10.69 12.67 -2.30
CA TRP A 38 -10.51 13.13 -3.67
C TRP A 38 -11.70 12.78 -4.57
N CYS A 39 -12.19 11.54 -4.47
CA CYS A 39 -13.34 11.07 -5.25
C CYS A 39 -14.67 11.66 -4.79
N GLU A 40 -14.78 12.13 -3.55
CA GLU A 40 -15.93 12.93 -3.11
C GLU A 40 -15.96 14.31 -3.78
N LEU A 41 -14.79 14.87 -4.08
CA LEU A 41 -14.63 16.25 -4.58
C LEU A 41 -14.44 16.34 -6.09
N ASN A 42 -14.09 15.24 -6.76
CA ASN A 42 -13.70 15.22 -8.17
C ASN A 42 -14.34 14.03 -8.89
N PRO A 43 -14.67 14.18 -10.19
CA PRO A 43 -15.32 13.11 -10.95
C PRO A 43 -14.39 11.94 -11.27
N THR A 44 -13.08 12.16 -11.31
CA THR A 44 -12.12 11.11 -11.69
C THR A 44 -10.86 11.13 -10.82
N ILE A 45 -10.23 9.97 -10.74
CA ILE A 45 -8.93 9.76 -10.08
C ILE A 45 -8.02 8.90 -10.96
N ASN A 46 -6.72 9.19 -10.94
CA ASN A 46 -5.73 8.48 -11.75
C ASN A 46 -4.79 7.67 -10.87
N PHE A 47 -4.65 6.37 -11.16
CA PHE A 47 -3.68 5.50 -10.51
C PHE A 47 -2.60 5.01 -11.49
N LEU A 48 -1.35 5.02 -11.03
CA LEU A 48 -0.21 4.47 -11.76
C LEU A 48 -0.20 2.95 -11.69
N TRP A 49 -0.15 2.31 -12.86
CA TRP A 49 0.03 0.87 -12.99
C TRP A 49 1.49 0.50 -13.31
N SER A 50 2.19 1.38 -14.04
CA SER A 50 3.62 1.26 -14.30
C SER A 50 4.27 2.65 -14.43
N SER A 51 5.57 2.71 -14.75
CA SER A 51 6.29 3.98 -14.97
C SER A 51 5.81 4.73 -16.21
N GLN A 52 5.02 4.09 -17.06
CA GLN A 52 4.57 4.63 -18.35
C GLN A 52 3.06 4.54 -18.53
N GLN A 53 2.35 3.91 -17.59
CA GLN A 53 0.92 3.66 -17.70
C GLN A 53 0.23 4.10 -16.41
N SER A 54 -0.70 5.03 -16.57
CA SER A 54 -1.76 5.32 -15.60
C SER A 54 -3.08 4.79 -16.13
N ARG A 55 -4.01 4.54 -15.21
CA ARG A 55 -5.42 4.34 -15.51
C ARG A 55 -6.21 5.41 -14.76
N GLU A 56 -7.08 6.08 -15.49
CA GLU A 56 -8.12 6.92 -14.91
C GLU A 56 -9.32 6.04 -14.53
N TYR A 57 -9.92 6.36 -13.39
CA TYR A 57 -11.12 5.73 -12.85
C TYR A 57 -12.19 6.80 -12.66
N ASP A 58 -13.42 6.49 -13.05
CA ASP A 58 -14.60 7.29 -12.72
C ASP A 58 -14.98 7.05 -11.26
N CYS A 59 -14.91 8.11 -10.43
CA CYS A 59 -15.23 8.04 -9.02
C CYS A 59 -16.70 7.71 -8.75
N GLY A 60 -17.61 7.93 -9.70
CA GLY A 60 -19.02 7.57 -9.60
C GLY A 60 -19.33 6.11 -9.97
N ASN A 61 -18.40 5.39 -10.61
CA ASN A 61 -18.62 4.04 -11.15
C ASN A 61 -17.47 3.07 -10.81
N LEU A 62 -16.73 3.32 -9.72
CA LEU A 62 -15.55 2.54 -9.30
C LEU A 62 -15.84 1.03 -9.17
N GLU A 63 -17.01 0.70 -8.65
CA GLU A 63 -17.48 -0.67 -8.43
C GLU A 63 -17.68 -1.41 -9.76
N GLU A 64 -18.30 -0.78 -10.76
CA GLU A 64 -18.49 -1.36 -12.09
C GLU A 64 -17.15 -1.53 -12.83
N GLU A 65 -16.26 -0.54 -12.73
CA GLU A 65 -14.93 -0.62 -13.34
C GLU A 65 -14.06 -1.74 -12.74
N ASN A 66 -14.23 -2.03 -11.45
CA ASN A 66 -13.51 -3.11 -10.76
C ASN A 66 -14.25 -4.45 -10.68
N TYR A 67 -15.55 -4.49 -10.96
CA TYR A 67 -16.34 -5.73 -11.07
C TYR A 67 -15.73 -6.69 -12.09
N ASN A 68 -15.20 -6.16 -13.19
CA ASN A 68 -14.44 -6.91 -14.21
C ASN A 68 -13.14 -7.58 -13.66
N ARG A 69 -12.73 -7.25 -12.43
CA ARG A 69 -11.61 -7.86 -11.70
C ARG A 69 -12.05 -8.78 -10.55
N ASN A 70 -13.35 -9.12 -10.45
CA ASN A 70 -13.95 -10.01 -9.44
C ASN A 70 -13.77 -9.52 -7.99
N LEU A 71 -13.88 -8.21 -7.75
CA LEU A 71 -13.93 -7.63 -6.41
C LEU A 71 -15.35 -7.11 -6.17
N ASN A 72 -16.15 -7.76 -5.32
CA ASN A 72 -17.33 -7.13 -4.72
C ASN A 72 -16.82 -6.42 -3.47
N ALA A 73 -16.56 -5.13 -3.63
CA ALA A 73 -15.96 -4.26 -2.63
C ALA A 73 -16.54 -2.86 -2.83
N THR A 74 -16.68 -2.08 -1.76
CA THR A 74 -17.17 -0.71 -1.86
C THR A 74 -16.18 0.17 -2.61
N SER A 75 -16.65 1.32 -3.09
CA SER A 75 -15.79 2.34 -3.71
C SER A 75 -14.58 2.73 -2.84
N GLU A 76 -14.76 2.87 -1.53
CA GLU A 76 -13.71 3.20 -0.56
C GLU A 76 -12.69 2.06 -0.41
N GLU A 77 -13.16 0.81 -0.34
CA GLU A 77 -12.30 -0.37 -0.29
C GLU A 77 -11.45 -0.51 -1.56
N ILE A 78 -12.06 -0.25 -2.71
CA ILE A 78 -11.40 -0.20 -4.02
C ILE A 78 -10.31 0.88 -4.01
N LEU A 79 -10.62 2.09 -3.55
CA LEU A 79 -9.67 3.21 -3.49
C LEU A 79 -8.50 2.90 -2.54
N ALA A 80 -8.76 2.29 -1.39
CA ALA A 80 -7.72 1.85 -0.48
C ALA A 80 -6.78 0.83 -1.15
N LYS A 81 -7.35 -0.16 -1.84
CA LYS A 81 -6.58 -1.17 -2.58
C LYS A 81 -5.75 -0.55 -3.70
N LEU A 82 -6.32 0.32 -4.51
CA LEU A 82 -5.62 1.01 -5.60
C LEU A 82 -4.48 1.87 -5.07
N THR A 83 -4.71 2.57 -3.97
CA THR A 83 -3.71 3.41 -3.29
C THR A 83 -2.50 2.60 -2.84
N VAL A 84 -2.73 1.53 -2.09
CA VAL A 84 -1.66 0.67 -1.55
C VAL A 84 -0.90 -0.02 -2.70
N ASN A 85 -1.62 -0.51 -3.72
CA ASN A 85 -1.02 -1.15 -4.90
C ASN A 85 -0.14 -0.19 -5.70
N GLN A 86 -0.59 1.04 -5.92
CA GLN A 86 0.21 2.05 -6.61
C GLN A 86 1.53 2.32 -5.86
N LEU A 87 1.47 2.51 -4.54
CA LEU A 87 2.65 2.75 -3.72
C LEU A 87 3.67 1.60 -3.87
N GLY A 88 3.22 0.36 -3.72
CA GLY A 88 4.07 -0.82 -3.93
C GLY A 88 4.67 -0.90 -5.34
N ASN A 89 3.87 -0.58 -6.37
CA ASN A 89 4.35 -0.54 -7.76
C ASN A 89 5.40 0.54 -7.98
N MET A 90 5.18 1.75 -7.46
CA MET A 90 6.12 2.86 -7.60
C MET A 90 7.46 2.55 -6.92
N ASP A 91 7.44 1.92 -5.75
CA ASP A 91 8.67 1.49 -5.08
C ASP A 91 9.42 0.44 -5.92
N ARG A 92 8.70 -0.55 -6.45
CA ARG A 92 9.28 -1.61 -7.30
C ARG A 92 9.96 -1.03 -8.53
N ILE A 93 9.29 -0.07 -9.15
CA ILE A 93 9.76 0.59 -10.37
C ILE A 93 11.04 1.36 -10.09
N ARG A 94 11.10 2.11 -8.97
CA ARG A 94 12.31 2.84 -8.57
C ARG A 94 13.45 1.90 -8.23
N GLU A 95 13.18 0.81 -7.52
CA GLU A 95 14.18 -0.20 -7.20
C GLU A 95 14.79 -0.80 -8.48
N LEU A 96 13.95 -1.22 -9.42
CA LEU A 96 14.41 -1.75 -10.71
C LEU A 96 15.15 -0.71 -11.56
N ALA A 97 14.73 0.55 -11.50
CA ALA A 97 15.42 1.62 -12.21
C ALA A 97 16.78 1.94 -11.57
N ALA A 98 16.85 1.99 -10.24
CA ALA A 98 18.09 2.16 -9.49
C ALA A 98 19.09 1.04 -9.80
N ALA A 99 18.64 -0.23 -9.79
CA ALA A 99 19.46 -1.38 -10.17
C ALA A 99 20.01 -1.30 -11.60
N ARG A 100 19.35 -0.52 -12.48
CA ARG A 100 19.74 -0.30 -13.88
C ARG A 100 20.41 1.05 -14.13
N GLY A 101 20.65 1.85 -13.09
CA GLY A 101 21.20 3.20 -13.22
C GLY A 101 20.31 4.18 -13.99
N LYS A 102 18.99 3.94 -14.04
CA LYS A 102 18.01 4.75 -14.78
C LYS A 102 17.21 5.65 -13.83
N GLU A 103 16.85 6.84 -14.31
CA GLU A 103 15.87 7.70 -13.64
C GLU A 103 14.43 7.32 -14.04
N THR A 104 13.49 7.45 -13.10
CA THR A 104 12.05 7.22 -13.36
C THR A 104 11.30 8.54 -13.33
N LYS A 105 10.58 8.86 -14.39
CA LYS A 105 9.55 9.91 -14.37
C LYS A 105 8.28 9.32 -13.80
N LEU A 106 8.07 9.45 -12.49
CA LEU A 106 6.83 9.02 -11.80
C LEU A 106 5.90 10.21 -11.55
N ASP A 107 6.07 11.30 -12.30
CA ASP A 107 5.53 12.63 -11.99
C ASP A 107 4.04 12.82 -12.32
N SER A 108 3.24 11.74 -12.42
CA SER A 108 1.79 11.89 -12.58
C SER A 108 1.13 12.10 -11.21
N ARG A 109 0.88 13.37 -10.87
CA ARG A 109 -0.14 13.87 -9.92
C ARG A 109 -0.25 13.19 -8.53
N SER A 110 0.77 12.49 -8.02
CA SER A 110 0.55 11.67 -6.84
C SER A 110 0.92 12.41 -5.55
N THR A 111 -0.10 12.78 -4.75
CA THR A 111 0.04 12.94 -3.29
C THR A 111 0.68 11.70 -2.66
N LEU A 112 0.57 10.56 -3.35
CA LEU A 112 1.22 9.28 -3.07
C LEU A 112 2.73 9.38 -3.26
N LYS A 113 3.45 9.44 -2.15
CA LYS A 113 4.93 9.42 -2.12
C LYS A 113 5.42 7.99 -2.08
N THR A 114 6.44 7.67 -2.89
CA THR A 114 7.17 6.39 -2.80
C THR A 114 7.78 6.21 -1.42
N MET A 115 7.74 5.00 -0.89
CA MET A 115 8.26 4.65 0.43
C MET A 115 9.10 3.38 0.32
N THR A 116 10.42 3.48 0.48
CA THR A 116 11.25 2.27 0.55
C THR A 116 11.13 1.60 1.91
N ASN A 117 11.13 0.27 1.95
CA ASN A 117 11.21 -0.46 3.22
C ASN A 117 12.55 -0.16 3.89
N PRO A 118 12.56 0.40 5.12
CA PRO A 118 13.80 0.83 5.77
C PRO A 118 14.66 -0.34 6.30
N TYR A 119 14.12 -1.56 6.35
CA TYR A 119 14.83 -2.75 6.82
C TYR A 119 15.47 -3.52 5.68
N THR A 120 14.71 -3.73 4.61
CA THR A 120 15.12 -4.59 3.49
C THR A 120 15.64 -3.79 2.30
N GLY A 121 15.23 -2.54 2.15
CA GLY A 121 15.54 -1.72 0.97
C GLY A 121 14.64 -2.00 -0.24
N TYR A 122 13.72 -2.97 -0.12
CA TYR A 122 12.78 -3.39 -1.16
C TYR A 122 11.39 -2.74 -0.96
N THR A 123 10.44 -3.00 -1.85
CA THR A 123 9.07 -2.44 -1.80
C THR A 123 8.38 -2.56 -0.43
N VAL A 124 7.52 -1.60 -0.10
CA VAL A 124 6.74 -1.65 1.15
C VAL A 124 5.54 -2.59 1.06
N LEU A 125 4.87 -2.72 -0.09
CA LEU A 125 3.74 -3.64 -0.21
C LEU A 125 4.18 -5.11 -0.24
N ASP A 126 3.47 -5.93 0.53
CA ASP A 126 3.43 -7.39 0.36
C ASP A 126 1.97 -7.85 0.12
N ALA A 127 1.70 -8.30 -1.10
CA ALA A 127 0.36 -8.65 -1.57
C ALA A 127 0.00 -10.12 -1.31
N ALA A 128 0.88 -10.92 -0.72
CA ALA A 128 0.64 -12.35 -0.60
C ALA A 128 1.26 -12.93 0.66
N SER A 129 0.52 -12.97 1.78
CA SER A 129 0.45 -14.20 2.60
C SER A 129 -0.36 -14.11 3.90
N PRO A 130 -0.86 -15.26 4.43
CA PRO A 130 -1.78 -15.36 5.57
C PRO A 130 -1.11 -15.33 6.95
N ASN A 131 -1.63 -14.53 7.88
CA ASN A 131 -1.50 -14.54 9.36
C ASN A 131 -0.14 -14.81 10.06
N ALA A 132 0.61 -15.85 9.67
CA ALA A 132 1.86 -16.28 10.32
C ALA A 132 3.06 -15.33 10.14
N TYR A 133 2.88 -14.24 9.39
CA TYR A 133 3.98 -13.41 8.87
C TYR A 133 4.32 -12.22 9.77
N TYR A 134 3.33 -11.55 10.37
CA TYR A 134 3.59 -10.43 11.29
C TYR A 134 3.90 -10.89 12.71
N TYR A 135 3.29 -11.99 13.14
CA TYR A 135 3.37 -12.49 14.51
C TYR A 135 4.39 -13.63 14.71
N GLY A 136 5.01 -14.12 13.63
CA GLY A 136 6.06 -15.15 13.67
C GLY A 136 7.46 -14.64 13.32
N ASP A 137 8.45 -15.52 13.43
CA ASP A 137 9.86 -15.26 13.10
C ASP A 137 10.31 -15.93 11.79
N ASN A 138 9.41 -16.66 11.12
CA ASN A 138 9.72 -17.41 9.90
C ASN A 138 10.11 -16.50 8.72
N TYR A 139 9.64 -15.25 8.70
CA TYR A 139 9.87 -14.31 7.62
C TYR A 139 10.15 -12.90 8.15
N ASP A 140 11.08 -12.17 7.53
CA ASP A 140 11.35 -10.77 7.87
C ASP A 140 10.34 -9.83 7.19
N MET A 141 9.22 -9.63 7.88
CA MET A 141 8.14 -8.74 7.42
C MET A 141 8.32 -7.29 7.87
N ARG A 142 9.49 -6.93 8.41
CA ARG A 142 9.66 -5.59 8.97
C ARG A 142 9.55 -4.54 7.88
N GLY A 143 8.71 -3.53 8.08
CA GLY A 143 8.45 -2.46 7.13
C GLY A 143 7.63 -2.88 5.90
N LYS A 144 7.17 -4.14 5.83
CA LYS A 144 6.15 -4.55 4.87
C LYS A 144 4.78 -4.12 5.36
N VAL A 145 3.91 -3.78 4.42
CA VAL A 145 2.55 -3.32 4.66
C VAL A 145 1.59 -4.21 3.89
N THR A 146 0.52 -4.62 4.57
CA THR A 146 -0.54 -5.42 4.00
C THR A 146 -1.88 -4.79 4.30
N LEU A 147 -2.76 -4.76 3.29
CA LEU A 147 -4.16 -4.37 3.41
C LEU A 147 -5.01 -5.65 3.53
N GLY A 148 -5.80 -5.75 4.59
CA GLY A 148 -6.66 -6.91 4.89
C GLY A 148 -8.06 -6.48 5.30
N LYS A 149 -8.94 -7.47 5.50
CA LYS A 149 -10.32 -7.28 5.96
C LYS A 149 -10.64 -8.28 7.07
N LYS A 150 -11.37 -7.88 8.11
CA LYS A 150 -11.82 -8.76 9.21
C LYS A 150 -13.35 -8.83 9.29
N ASP A 151 -13.90 -9.99 9.58
CA ASP A 151 -15.33 -10.11 9.89
C ASP A 151 -15.68 -9.49 11.25
N SER A 152 -16.97 -9.47 11.59
CA SER A 152 -17.47 -8.97 12.87
C SER A 152 -16.99 -9.75 14.10
N SER A 153 -16.43 -10.96 13.90
CA SER A 153 -15.84 -11.78 14.95
C SER A 153 -14.31 -11.58 15.07
N GLY A 154 -13.74 -10.69 14.26
CA GLY A 154 -12.30 -10.40 14.21
C GLY A 154 -11.48 -11.41 13.42
N ASN A 155 -12.12 -12.34 12.68
CA ASN A 155 -11.40 -13.28 11.82
C ASN A 155 -11.00 -12.59 10.52
N GLU A 156 -9.78 -12.80 10.06
CA GLU A 156 -9.32 -12.25 8.80
C GLU A 156 -9.94 -12.97 7.60
N LEU A 157 -10.56 -12.19 6.71
CA LEU A 157 -11.24 -12.64 5.49
C LEU A 157 -10.29 -12.70 4.28
N GLY A 158 -9.02 -12.31 4.48
CA GLY A 158 -7.93 -12.47 3.53
C GLY A 158 -7.19 -11.18 3.19
N PHE A 159 -6.04 -11.35 2.52
CA PHE A 159 -5.14 -10.27 2.11
C PHE A 159 -5.06 -10.21 0.58
N ALA A 160 -5.23 -9.01 0.01
CA ALA A 160 -5.13 -8.65 -1.41
C ALA A 160 -6.00 -9.40 -2.47
N ASN A 161 -6.53 -10.59 -2.17
CA ASN A 161 -7.39 -11.40 -3.06
C ASN A 161 -8.76 -11.66 -2.41
N TRP A 162 -9.41 -10.59 -1.95
CA TRP A 162 -10.69 -10.64 -1.24
C TRP A 162 -11.71 -11.44 -2.04
N LYS A 163 -12.39 -12.38 -1.36
CA LYS A 163 -13.64 -12.90 -1.88
C LYS A 163 -14.70 -11.85 -1.62
N ALA A 164 -15.29 -11.41 -2.73
CA ALA A 164 -16.41 -10.53 -2.87
C ALA A 164 -17.49 -10.57 -1.76
N GLU A 165 -17.78 -11.73 -1.19
CA GLU A 165 -19.07 -11.99 -0.56
C GLU A 165 -19.10 -11.67 0.94
N GLU A 166 -17.99 -11.21 1.52
CA GLU A 166 -17.83 -11.07 2.98
C GLU A 166 -17.70 -9.60 3.40
N GLU A 167 -18.75 -9.06 4.05
CA GLU A 167 -18.72 -7.79 4.77
C GLU A 167 -17.69 -7.83 5.91
N GLY A 168 -17.05 -6.71 6.21
CA GLY A 168 -15.99 -6.68 7.21
C GLY A 168 -15.25 -5.36 7.29
N GLN A 169 -14.44 -5.21 8.33
CA GLN A 169 -13.63 -4.05 8.65
C GLN A 169 -12.30 -4.08 7.90
N LEU A 170 -12.07 -3.13 6.99
CA LEU A 170 -10.78 -2.93 6.34
C LEU A 170 -9.72 -2.47 7.35
N PHE A 171 -8.51 -3.02 7.25
CA PHE A 171 -7.39 -2.62 8.08
C PHE A 171 -6.06 -2.66 7.32
N LEU A 172 -5.11 -1.86 7.78
CA LEU A 172 -3.73 -1.85 7.35
C LEU A 172 -2.84 -2.38 8.48
N ILE A 173 -1.89 -3.26 8.16
CA ILE A 173 -0.97 -3.83 9.15
C ILE A 173 0.48 -3.74 8.68
N THR A 174 1.40 -3.52 9.64
CA THR A 174 2.85 -3.58 9.43
C THR A 174 3.57 -4.07 10.68
N LYS A 175 4.80 -4.59 10.53
CA LYS A 175 5.73 -4.83 11.64
C LYS A 175 6.87 -3.82 11.57
N CYS A 176 6.98 -2.95 12.56
CA CYS A 176 8.13 -2.08 12.72
C CYS A 176 9.01 -2.64 13.83
N ARG A 177 10.09 -3.31 13.44
CA ARG A 177 11.02 -4.01 14.33
C ARG A 177 10.32 -5.19 15.02
N ASP A 178 10.06 -5.08 16.32
CA ASP A 178 9.39 -6.06 17.18
C ASP A 178 7.91 -5.71 17.40
N LYS A 179 7.45 -4.57 16.88
CA LYS A 179 6.09 -4.07 17.10
C LYS A 179 5.24 -4.25 15.88
N VAL A 180 4.13 -4.96 16.04
CA VAL A 180 3.04 -4.98 15.05
C VAL A 180 2.19 -3.73 15.27
N ILE A 181 1.87 -3.05 14.18
CA ILE A 181 1.03 -1.86 14.16
C ILE A 181 -0.10 -2.13 13.19
N GLU A 182 -1.32 -1.91 13.66
CA GLU A 182 -2.54 -2.08 12.90
C GLU A 182 -3.32 -0.75 12.90
N TYR A 183 -4.04 -0.50 11.81
CA TYR A 183 -4.94 0.63 11.67
C TYR A 183 -6.23 0.17 10.98
N GLU A 184 -7.35 0.28 11.68
CA GLU A 184 -8.68 0.01 11.13
C GLU A 184 -9.21 1.29 10.46
N PHE A 185 -9.70 1.15 9.23
CA PHE A 185 -10.21 2.27 8.45
C PHE A 185 -11.67 2.57 8.79
N ASP A 186 -11.94 3.79 9.25
CA ASP A 186 -13.29 4.34 9.38
C ASP A 186 -13.78 4.87 8.02
N ILE A 187 -14.30 3.97 7.17
CA ILE A 187 -14.68 4.26 5.77
C ILE A 187 -16.00 3.59 5.36
N TYR A 188 -16.79 3.10 6.32
CA TYR A 188 -18.07 2.40 6.12
C TYR A 188 -19.24 3.18 6.72
#